data_AF-A0A485JE04-F1
#
_entry.id   AF-A0A485JE04-F1
#
_cell.length_a   1.000
_cell.length_b   1.000
_cell.length_c   1.000
_cell.angle_alpha   90.00
_cell.angle_beta   90.00
_cell.angle_gamma   90.00
#
_symmetry.space_group_name_H-M   'P 1'
#
loop_
_entity.id
_entity.type
_entity.pdbx_description
1 polymer ?
#
loop_
_entity_poly.entity_id
_entity_poly.type
_entity_poly.pdbx_seq_one_letter_code
_entity_poly.pdbx_strand_id
1 'polypeptide(L)' 'MLFRGLEVGTVTGMTLGTWSDRVMIAMRISKRYQHLVRNNSVFWLASGYSLDFGLTGGVVKNRHL' A
#
# COMPACT_ATOMS: atom_id res chain seq x y z
N MET A 1 4.58 5.22 0.30
CA MET A 1 3.57 4.67 1.22
C MET A 1 2.56 5.76 1.50
N LEU A 2 1.29 5.52 1.19
CA LEU A 2 0.22 6.51 1.34
C LEU A 2 -0.72 6.12 2.47
N PHE A 3 -1.19 7.11 3.23
CA PHE A 3 -2.30 6.98 4.16
C PHE A 3 -3.36 8.01 3.80
N ARG A 4 -4.55 7.56 3.40
CA ARG A 4 -5.65 8.43 2.93
C ARG A 4 -5.26 9.40 1.80
N GLY A 5 -4.27 9.05 0.98
CA GLY A 5 -3.76 9.89 -0.11
C GLY A 5 -2.60 10.81 0.28
N LEU A 6 -2.17 10.81 1.54
CA LEU A 6 -0.99 11.55 1.99
C LEU A 6 0.23 10.65 2.07
N GLU A 7 1.39 11.14 1.61
CA GLU A 7 2.66 10.44 1.74
C GLU A 7 3.14 10.43 3.19
N VAL A 8 3.23 9.24 3.76
CA VAL A 8 3.63 9.03 5.17
C VAL A 8 4.93 8.25 5.34
N GLY A 9 5.48 7.75 4.24
CA GLY A 9 6.71 6.97 4.24
C GLY A 9 7.08 6.45 2.86
N THR A 10 8.21 5.79 2.77
CA THR A 10 8.79 5.28 1.52
C THR A 10 9.19 3.82 1.64
N VAL A 11 9.22 3.11 0.52
CA VAL A 11 9.77 1.75 0.45
C VAL A 11 11.29 1.90 0.33
N THR A 12 12.04 1.25 1.23
CA THR A 12 13.50 1.35 1.29
C THR A 12 14.21 0.16 0.67
N GLY A 13 13.51 -0.96 0.45
CA GLY A 13 14.08 -2.13 -0.19
C GLY A 13 13.10 -3.27 -0.32
N MET A 14 13.47 -4.25 -1.14
CA MET A 14 12.75 -5.51 -1.31
C MET A 14 13.76 -6.63 -1.27
N THR A 15 13.46 -7.68 -0.52
CA THR A 15 14.31 -8.87 -0.40
C THR A 15 13.47 -10.11 -0.54
N LEU A 16 14.06 -11.22 -0.99
CA LEU A 16 13.40 -12.52 -0.92
C LEU A 16 13.45 -13.04 0.51
N GLY A 17 12.38 -13.72 0.92
CA GLY A 17 12.35 -14.49 2.16
C GLY A 17 13.38 -15.63 2.08
N THR A 18 13.78 -16.16 3.23
CA THR A 18 14.82 -17.21 3.33
C THR A 18 14.53 -18.43 2.44
N TRP A 19 13.26 -18.76 2.23
CA TRP A 19 12.82 -19.88 1.40
C TRP A 19 12.42 -19.47 -0.03
N SER A 20 12.61 -18.20 -0.40
CA SER A 20 12.21 -17.61 -1.69
C SER A 20 10.72 -17.76 -2.06
N ASP A 21 9.88 -18.11 -1.09
CA ASP A 21 8.43 -18.26 -1.21
C ASP A 21 7.68 -16.92 -1.09
N ARG A 22 8.38 -15.91 -0.55
CA ARG A 22 7.81 -14.60 -0.23
C ARG A 22 8.78 -13.49 -0.58
N VAL A 23 8.22 -12.32 -0.93
CA VAL A 23 8.96 -11.07 -1.05
C VAL A 23 8.73 -10.26 0.22
N MET A 24 9.80 -9.97 0.94
CA MET A 24 9.81 -9.07 2.08
C MET A 24 10.01 -7.63 1.60
N ILE A 25 9.10 -6.74 1.97
CA ILE A 25 9.17 -5.32 1.62
C ILE A 25 9.61 -4.55 2.86
N ALA A 26 10.78 -3.91 2.79
CA ALA A 26 11.26 -3.00 3.82
C ALA A 26 10.75 -1.59 3.55
N MET A 27 10.10 -0.98 4.54
CA MET A 27 9.55 0.37 4.43
C MET A 27 9.99 1.22 5.61
N ARG A 28 10.14 2.52 5.39
CA ARG A 28 10.42 3.51 6.42
C ARG A 28 9.29 4.52 6.51
N ILE A 29 8.73 4.63 7.71
CA ILE A 29 7.68 5.61 8.04
C ILE A 29 8.33 6.82 8.70
N SER A 30 7.90 8.03 8.32
CA SER A 30 8.42 9.26 8.94
C SER A 30 8.06 9.31 10.42
N LYS A 31 8.98 9.80 11.28
CA LYS A 31 8.76 9.90 12.74
C LYS A 31 7.43 10.57 13.12
N ARG A 32 7.05 11.64 12.41
CA ARG A 32 5.79 12.36 12.61
C ARG A 32 4.52 11.51 12.46
N TYR A 33 4.58 10.41 11.73
CA TYR A 33 3.43 9.54 11.42
C TYR A 33 3.50 8.16 12.09
N GLN A 34 4.48 7.91 12.97
CA GLN A 34 4.63 6.61 13.64
C GLN A 34 3.36 6.18 14.40
N HIS A 35 2.64 7.15 14.98
CA HIS A 35 1.40 6.91 15.71
C HIS A 35 0.23 6.42 14.84
N LEU A 36 0.34 6.52 13.51
CA LEU A 36 -0.69 6.04 12.58
C LEU A 36 -0.61 4.53 12.35
N VAL A 37 0.56 3.91 12.59
CA VAL A 37 0.77 2.47 12.38
C VAL A 37 0.58 1.73 13.70
N ARG A 38 -0.32 0.75 13.67
CA ARG A 38 -0.70 -0.08 14.81
C ARG A 38 -0.52 -1.56 14.44
N ASN A 39 -0.52 -2.44 15.44
CA ASN A 39 -0.38 -3.88 15.22
C ASN A 39 -1.50 -4.49 14.35
N ASN A 40 -2.66 -3.83 14.29
CA ASN A 40 -3.79 -4.23 13.45
C ASN A 40 -3.89 -3.44 12.14
N SER A 41 -2.83 -2.71 11.75
CA SER A 41 -2.80 -2.02 10.47
C SER A 41 -2.68 -3.03 9.33
N VAL A 42 -3.54 -2.86 8.32
CA VAL A 42 -3.48 -3.65 7.08
C VAL A 42 -2.89 -2.79 5.97
N PHE A 43 -1.92 -3.36 5.25
CA PHE A 43 -1.26 -2.72 4.13
C PHE A 43 -1.77 -3.32 2.84
N TRP A 44 -2.18 -2.45 1.91
CA TRP A 44 -2.71 -2.83 0.61
C TRP A 44 -1.79 -2.31 -0.48
N LEU A 45 -1.65 -3.07 -1.56
CA LEU A 45 -0.83 -2.70 -2.71
C LEU A 45 -1.64 -1.73 -3.57
N ALA A 46 -1.32 -0.45 -3.51
CA ALA A 46 -2.06 0.62 -4.22
C ALA A 46 -1.64 0.78 -5.70
N SER A 47 -1.09 -0.26 -6.33
CA SER A 47 -0.61 -0.22 -7.71
C SER A 47 -1.74 -0.55 -8.68
N GLY A 48 -2.01 0.35 -9.63
CA GLY A 48 -2.87 0.11 -10.78
C GLY A 48 -4.34 0.41 -10.55
N TYR A 49 -4.98 0.99 -11.56
CA TYR A 49 -6.40 1.34 -11.63
C TYR A 49 -7.29 0.23 -11.03
N SER A 50 -7.96 0.53 -9.93
CA SER A 50 -9.04 -0.31 -9.39
C SER A 50 -10.26 -0.17 -10.31
N LEU A 51 -10.35 -1.01 -11.33
CA LEU A 51 -11.53 -1.13 -12.18
C LEU A 51 -12.50 -2.13 -11.53
N ASP A 52 -13.40 -1.62 -10.68
CA ASP A 52 -14.51 -2.41 -10.14
C ASP A 52 -15.59 -2.56 -11.23
N PHE A 53 -15.56 -3.68 -11.96
CA PHE A 53 -16.63 -4.06 -12.89
C PHE A 53 -17.63 -5.00 -12.19
N GLY A 54 -18.74 -4.44 -11.69
CA GLY A 54 -19.90 -5.19 -11.18
C GLY A 54 -21.04 -5.24 -12.19
N LEU A 55 -21.84 -6.32 -12.15
CA LEU A 55 -22.96 -6.61 -13.07
C LEU A 55 -24.09 -5.56 -13.09
N THR A 56 -24.03 -4.53 -12.23
CA THR A 56 -25.04 -3.45 -12.13
C THR A 56 -24.50 -2.05 -12.46
N GLY A 57 -23.30 -1.95 -13.05
CA GLY A 57 -22.71 -0.68 -13.47
C GLY A 57 -21.33 -0.47 -12.85
N GLY A 58 -20.31 -0.40 -13.71
CA GLY A 58 -18.92 -0.20 -13.29
C GLY A 58 -18.69 1.21 -12.76
N VAL A 59 -18.22 1.34 -11.52
CA VAL A 59 -17.80 2.62 -10.94
C VAL A 59 -16.30 2.78 -11.22
N VAL A 60 -15.96 3.49 -12.28
CA VAL A 60 -14.56 3.82 -12.59
C VAL A 60 -14.09 4.93 -11.65
N LYS A 61 -13.45 4.55 -10.54
CA LYS A 61 -12.83 5.50 -9.61
C LYS A 61 -11.42 5.84 -10.09
N ASN A 62 -11.33 6.73 -11.07
CA ASN A 62 -10.04 7.20 -11.57
C ASN A 62 -9.43 8.23 -10.60
N ARG A 63 -8.56 7.78 -9.70
CA ARG A 63 -7.74 8.67 -8.87
C ARG A 63 -6.37 8.81 -9.52
N HIS A 64 -6.18 9.91 -10.24
CA HIS A 64 -4.87 10.32 -10.76
C HIS A 64 -3.90 10.55 -9.59
N LEU A 65 -2.70 10.01 -9.74
CA LEU A 65 -1.52 10.28 -8.91
C LEU A 65 -0.97 11.68 -9.20
#